data_AF-A0A822J6U4-F1
#
_entry.id   AF-A0A822J6U4-F1
#
_cell.length_a   1.000
_cell.length_b   1.000
_cell.length_c   1.000
_cell.angle_alpha   90.00
_cell.angle_beta   90.00
_cell.angle_gamma   90.00
#
_symmetry.space_group_name_H-M   'P 1'
#
loop_
_entity.id
_entity.type
_entity.pdbx_description
1 polymer ?
#
loop_
_entity_poly.entity_id
_entity_poly.type
_entity_poly.pdbx_seq_one_letter_code
_entity_poly.pdbx_strand_id
1 'polypeptide(L)'
;MIIKLRMLMLLGLLISGFVFFSGCVQEKALTVSNETLTVQPTTSTEIYCVSNETGKKMSLSEAREIAKNSVIGDQGTLKDTYSCNESTSTWWIDMKPTIEQYACNPAYVVNINTKEVEINWRCTEAIIRWP
;
A
#
# COMPACT_ATOMS: atom_id res chain seq x y z
N MET A 1 6.87 6.24 44.84
CA MET A 1 6.60 5.01 45.62
C MET A 1 5.13 4.65 45.41
N ILE A 2 4.75 3.37 45.42
CA ILE A 2 3.45 2.78 45.00
C ILE A 2 3.49 2.25 43.55
N ILE A 3 4.48 1.41 43.31
CA ILE A 3 4.45 0.33 42.32
C ILE A 3 3.93 -0.89 43.11
N LYS A 4 3.17 -1.81 42.49
CA LYS A 4 2.80 -3.14 43.02
C LYS A 4 1.87 -3.19 44.25
N LEU A 5 0.56 -3.03 44.03
CA LEU A 5 -0.47 -3.70 44.84
C LEU A 5 -1.76 -3.64 44.01
N ARG A 6 -2.16 -4.69 43.29
CA ARG A 6 -2.95 -5.79 43.83
C ARG A 6 -2.85 -7.00 42.90
N MET A 7 -1.80 -7.78 43.12
CA MET A 7 -1.79 -9.20 42.79
C MET A 7 -2.53 -9.91 43.93
N LEU A 8 -3.84 -10.09 43.81
CA LEU A 8 -4.59 -11.12 44.54
C LEU A 8 -6.03 -11.16 44.01
N MET A 9 -6.31 -12.07 43.10
CA MET A 9 -7.58 -12.82 42.99
C MET A 9 -7.24 -14.06 42.17
N LEU A 10 -6.52 -14.96 42.84
CA LEU A 10 -6.41 -16.36 42.48
C LEU A 10 -7.66 -17.09 43.01
N LEU A 11 -7.94 -18.22 42.36
CA LEU A 11 -8.87 -19.31 42.70
C LEU A 11 -10.33 -19.19 42.23
N GLY A 12 -10.66 -20.08 41.29
CA GLY A 12 -12.02 -20.47 40.94
C GLY A 12 -12.09 -21.52 39.85
N LEU A 13 -11.35 -22.63 40.00
CA LEU A 13 -11.54 -23.87 39.22
C LEU A 13 -13.00 -24.33 39.32
N LEU A 14 -13.66 -24.60 38.19
CA LEU A 14 -14.60 -25.71 38.10
C LEU A 14 -14.44 -26.43 36.76
N ILE A 15 -14.14 -27.71 36.90
CA ILE A 15 -13.99 -28.73 35.88
C ILE A 15 -15.36 -29.39 35.71
N SER A 16 -15.91 -29.39 34.50
CA SER A 16 -16.80 -30.43 33.98
C SER A 16 -16.68 -30.36 32.46
N GLY A 17 -16.10 -31.32 31.75
CA GLY A 17 -16.35 -32.75 31.87
C GLY A 17 -17.29 -33.16 30.72
N PHE A 18 -16.67 -33.66 29.64
CA PHE A 18 -17.20 -34.60 28.64
C PHE A 18 -18.50 -34.27 27.88
N VAL A 19 -18.41 -34.14 26.55
CA VAL A 19 -19.03 -35.12 25.63
C VAL A 19 -18.14 -35.29 24.40
N PHE A 20 -17.57 -36.49 24.23
CA PHE A 20 -17.06 -36.98 22.96
C PHE A 20 -18.26 -37.17 22.01
N PHE A 21 -18.36 -36.36 20.96
CA PHE A 21 -19.15 -36.75 19.80
C PHE A 21 -18.28 -37.61 18.90
N SER A 22 -18.47 -38.92 19.07
CA SER A 22 -18.20 -39.93 18.07
C SER A 22 -18.86 -39.54 16.74
N GLY A 23 -18.05 -39.59 15.67
CA GLY A 23 -18.39 -39.77 14.26
C GLY A 23 -19.75 -39.33 13.71
N CYS A 24 -19.70 -38.43 12.73
CA CYS A 24 -20.26 -38.70 11.40
C CYS A 24 -19.22 -38.33 10.34
N VAL A 25 -18.67 -39.34 9.67
CA VAL A 25 -18.21 -39.21 8.29
C VAL A 25 -19.41 -38.71 7.50
N GLN A 26 -19.34 -37.49 6.97
CA GLN A 26 -20.28 -37.04 5.96
C GLN A 26 -19.50 -36.71 4.70
N GLU A 27 -19.47 -37.71 3.83
CA GLU A 27 -19.26 -37.56 2.40
C GLU A 27 -20.38 -36.63 1.89
N LYS A 28 -20.11 -35.33 1.84
CA LYS A 28 -20.96 -34.40 1.09
C LYS A 28 -20.38 -34.31 -0.31
N ALA A 29 -21.15 -34.90 -1.22
CA ALA A 29 -20.98 -34.87 -2.64
C ALA A 29 -20.49 -33.50 -3.12
N LEU A 30 -19.41 -33.54 -3.90
CA LEU A 30 -18.94 -32.48 -4.76
C LEU A 30 -20.07 -32.13 -5.73
N THR A 31 -20.97 -31.22 -5.33
CA THR A 31 -21.81 -30.51 -6.28
C THR A 31 -20.92 -29.50 -6.96
N VAL A 32 -20.38 -29.92 -8.10
CA VAL A 32 -19.92 -29.08 -9.20
C VAL A 32 -20.99 -28.03 -9.44
N SER A 33 -20.81 -26.87 -8.82
CA SER A 33 -21.45 -25.64 -9.25
C SER A 33 -20.45 -25.02 -10.20
N ASN A 34 -20.70 -25.19 -11.49
CA ASN A 34 -20.05 -24.47 -12.58
C ASN A 34 -20.43 -22.99 -12.49
N GLU A 35 -20.06 -22.33 -11.39
CA GLU A 35 -19.75 -20.92 -11.46
C GLU A 35 -18.30 -20.84 -11.89
N THR A 36 -18.14 -20.85 -13.21
CA THR A 36 -17.00 -20.23 -13.86
C THR A 36 -16.96 -18.80 -13.37
N LEU A 37 -16.32 -18.58 -12.22
CA LEU A 37 -15.63 -17.34 -11.93
C LEU A 37 -14.71 -17.18 -13.13
N THR A 38 -15.15 -16.35 -14.06
CA THR A 38 -14.30 -15.78 -15.08
C THR A 38 -13.24 -15.01 -14.30
N VAL A 39 -12.17 -15.72 -13.92
CA VAL A 39 -10.85 -15.16 -13.74
C VAL A 39 -10.58 -14.55 -15.10
N GLN A 40 -11.03 -13.32 -15.31
CA GLN A 40 -10.51 -12.50 -16.37
C GLN A 40 -9.02 -12.50 -16.10
N PRO A 41 -8.18 -13.02 -17.02
CA PRO A 41 -6.81 -12.63 -17.04
C PRO A 41 -6.89 -11.16 -17.42
N THR A 42 -6.96 -10.29 -16.42
CA THR A 42 -6.50 -8.93 -16.62
C THR A 42 -5.00 -9.12 -16.78
N THR A 43 -4.56 -9.40 -18.02
CA THR A 43 -3.22 -9.10 -18.48
C THR A 43 -3.06 -7.59 -18.41
N SER A 44 -3.03 -7.07 -17.19
CA SER A 44 -2.49 -5.76 -16.87
C SER A 44 -1.03 -5.88 -17.20
N THR A 45 -0.62 -5.32 -18.32
CA THR A 45 0.79 -5.21 -18.69
C THR A 45 1.48 -4.42 -17.59
N GLU A 46 2.09 -5.13 -16.65
CA GLU A 46 2.77 -4.53 -15.52
C GLU A 46 3.98 -3.75 -16.04
N ILE A 47 4.04 -2.45 -15.73
CA ILE A 47 5.10 -1.55 -16.16
C ILE A 47 6.16 -1.49 -15.06
N TYR A 48 7.43 -1.46 -15.47
CA TYR A 48 8.54 -1.46 -14.54
C TYR A 48 9.55 -0.36 -14.84
N CYS A 49 10.20 0.12 -13.79
CA CYS A 49 11.36 0.99 -13.85
C CYS A 49 12.57 0.22 -13.34
N VAL A 50 13.71 0.38 -14.00
CA VAL A 50 14.97 -0.27 -13.64
C VAL A 50 15.99 0.80 -13.27
N SER A 51 16.63 0.65 -12.13
CA SER A 51 17.73 1.51 -11.69
C SER A 51 18.95 1.24 -12.57
N ASN A 52 19.50 2.28 -13.21
CA ASN A 52 20.77 2.17 -13.93
C ASN A 52 21.97 2.03 -12.98
N GLU A 53 21.83 2.48 -11.73
CA GLU A 53 22.86 2.39 -10.70
C GLU A 53 23.03 0.96 -10.17
N THR A 54 21.92 0.29 -9.85
CA THR A 54 21.96 -1.00 -9.13
C THR A 54 21.36 -2.17 -9.89
N GLY A 55 20.68 -1.93 -11.01
CA GLY A 55 19.88 -2.93 -11.71
C GLY A 55 18.60 -3.35 -10.97
N LYS A 56 18.30 -2.77 -9.79
CA LYS A 56 17.04 -3.03 -9.08
C LYS A 56 15.86 -2.59 -9.93
N LYS A 57 14.77 -3.36 -9.86
CA LYS A 57 13.55 -3.15 -10.62
C LYS A 57 12.38 -2.94 -9.66
N MET A 58 11.49 -2.02 -9.98
CA MET A 58 10.25 -1.76 -9.23
C MET A 58 9.09 -1.58 -10.21
N SER A 59 7.97 -2.24 -9.95
CA SER A 59 6.78 -2.06 -10.77
C SER A 59 6.05 -0.75 -10.44
N LEU A 60 5.24 -0.25 -11.37
CA LEU A 60 4.41 0.91 -11.11
C LEU A 60 3.39 0.64 -9.99
N SER A 61 2.81 -0.56 -9.93
CA SER A 61 1.86 -0.90 -8.85
C SER A 61 2.54 -0.89 -7.48
N GLU A 62 3.75 -1.45 -7.38
CA GLU A 62 4.57 -1.43 -6.17
C GLU A 62 4.90 0.01 -5.76
N ALA A 63 5.33 0.85 -6.71
CA ALA A 63 5.62 2.27 -6.44
C ALA A 63 4.38 3.03 -5.91
N ARG A 64 3.20 2.76 -6.48
CA ARG A 64 1.93 3.34 -6.01
C ARG A 64 1.58 2.88 -4.61
N GLU A 65 1.80 1.61 -4.30
CA GLU A 65 1.56 1.07 -2.96
C GLU A 65 2.51 1.69 -1.93
N ILE A 66 3.80 1.78 -2.23
CA ILE A 66 4.80 2.43 -1.37
C ILE A 66 4.43 3.90 -1.13
N ALA A 67 4.04 4.65 -2.16
CA ALA A 67 3.64 6.04 -2.02
C ALA A 67 2.43 6.20 -1.09
N LYS A 68 1.36 5.39 -1.30
CA LYS A 68 0.14 5.42 -0.47
C LYS A 68 0.39 5.07 0.99
N ASN A 69 1.26 4.09 1.24
CA ASN A 69 1.53 3.57 2.58
C ASN A 69 2.66 4.33 3.30
N SER A 70 3.25 5.35 2.67
CA SER A 70 4.28 6.19 3.28
C SER A 70 3.69 7.13 4.34
N VAL A 71 4.56 7.68 5.20
CA VAL A 71 4.19 8.68 6.21
C VAL A 71 3.61 9.98 5.63
N ILE A 72 3.75 10.20 4.32
CA ILE A 72 3.23 11.36 3.58
C ILE A 72 2.15 10.96 2.55
N GLY A 73 1.68 9.70 2.58
CA GLY A 73 0.74 9.15 1.62
C GLY A 73 -0.66 9.76 1.68
N ASP A 74 -1.01 10.45 2.77
CA ASP A 74 -2.27 11.16 2.98
C ASP A 74 -2.25 12.63 2.48
N GLN A 75 -1.08 13.12 2.03
CA GLN A 75 -0.94 14.49 1.51
C GLN A 75 -1.57 14.69 0.12
N GLY A 76 -2.01 13.63 -0.55
CA GLY A 76 -2.70 13.72 -1.81
C GLY A 76 -3.16 12.37 -2.38
N THR A 77 -3.89 12.44 -3.48
CA THR A 77 -4.34 11.26 -4.23
C THR A 77 -3.48 11.07 -5.48
N LEU A 78 -2.94 9.87 -5.69
CA LEU A 78 -2.17 9.52 -6.88
C LEU A 78 -3.03 9.65 -8.15
N LYS A 79 -2.46 10.23 -9.21
CA LYS A 79 -3.03 10.28 -10.56
C LYS A 79 -2.49 9.12 -11.41
N ASP A 80 -3.05 8.96 -12.61
CA ASP A 80 -2.61 7.94 -13.57
C ASP A 80 -1.38 8.37 -14.38
N THR A 81 -0.94 9.62 -14.28
CA THR A 81 0.28 10.12 -14.92
C THR A 81 1.50 9.77 -14.07
N TYR A 82 2.52 9.19 -14.71
CA TYR A 82 3.75 8.76 -14.07
C TYR A 82 4.92 8.80 -15.06
N SER A 83 6.14 8.81 -14.52
CA SER A 83 7.37 8.64 -15.29
C SER A 83 8.43 7.90 -14.49
N CYS A 84 9.16 7.01 -15.15
CA CYS A 84 10.34 6.36 -14.61
C CYS A 84 11.57 7.21 -14.96
N ASN A 85 12.41 7.49 -13.97
CA ASN A 85 13.75 8.02 -14.18
C ASN A 85 14.78 6.99 -13.71
N GLU A 86 15.25 6.18 -14.66
CA GLU A 86 16.23 5.12 -14.44
C GLU A 86 17.58 5.66 -13.96
N SER A 87 17.97 6.87 -14.40
CA SER A 87 19.23 7.51 -14.05
C SER A 87 19.31 7.90 -12.57
N THR A 88 18.19 8.37 -12.01
CA THR A 88 18.08 8.72 -10.59
C THR A 88 17.44 7.61 -9.76
N SER A 89 17.12 6.47 -10.39
CA SER A 89 16.44 5.35 -9.74
C SER A 89 15.12 5.77 -9.07
N THR A 90 14.30 6.58 -9.73
CA THR A 90 13.04 7.08 -9.14
C THR A 90 11.82 6.87 -10.02
N TRP A 91 10.71 6.51 -9.38
CA TRP A 91 9.37 6.63 -9.93
C TRP A 91 8.80 7.99 -9.56
N TRP A 92 8.23 8.69 -10.53
CA TRP A 92 7.47 9.91 -10.33
C TRP A 92 6.02 9.60 -10.65
N ILE A 93 5.12 9.82 -9.70
CA ILE A 93 3.69 9.61 -9.88
C ILE A 93 3.01 10.91 -9.50
N ASP A 94 2.40 11.59 -10.48
CA ASP A 94 1.73 12.86 -10.20
C ASP A 94 0.61 12.63 -9.18
N MET A 95 0.35 13.66 -8.39
CA MET A 95 -0.71 13.60 -7.39
C MET A 95 -1.57 14.85 -7.42
N LYS A 96 -2.80 14.69 -6.92
CA LYS A 96 -3.66 15.81 -6.54
C LYS A 96 -3.45 16.04 -5.05
N PRO A 97 -2.85 17.17 -4.64
CA PRO A 97 -2.58 17.40 -3.23
C PRO A 97 -3.88 17.70 -2.47
N THR A 98 -3.90 17.36 -1.19
CA THR A 98 -4.98 17.71 -0.27
C THR A 98 -5.05 19.23 -0.05
N ILE A 99 -3.89 19.89 -0.07
CA ILE A 99 -3.76 21.36 -0.04
C ILE A 99 -3.13 21.81 -1.35
N GLU A 100 -3.88 22.53 -2.16
CA GLU A 100 -3.38 23.05 -3.45
C GLU A 100 -2.33 24.13 -3.23
N GLN A 101 -1.27 24.09 -4.04
CA GLN A 101 -0.27 25.15 -4.13
C GLN A 101 -0.35 25.79 -5.51
N TYR A 102 -0.41 27.12 -5.52
CA TYR A 102 -0.55 27.88 -6.75
C TYR A 102 0.63 27.62 -7.68
N ALA A 103 0.33 27.42 -8.96
CA ALA A 103 1.31 27.20 -10.03
C ALA A 103 2.24 25.98 -9.83
N CYS A 104 1.82 24.97 -9.06
CA CYS A 104 2.59 23.74 -8.81
C CYS A 104 1.91 22.48 -9.36
N ASN A 105 2.71 21.52 -9.84
CA ASN A 105 2.26 20.18 -10.22
C ASN A 105 3.04 19.08 -9.46
N PRO A 106 2.59 18.70 -8.25
CA PRO A 106 3.33 17.80 -7.39
C PRO A 106 3.31 16.35 -7.87
N ALA A 107 4.37 15.62 -7.52
CA ALA A 107 4.45 14.18 -7.69
C ALA A 107 5.00 13.52 -6.42
N TYR A 108 4.52 12.32 -6.11
CA TYR A 108 5.24 11.41 -5.23
C TYR A 108 6.44 10.86 -5.99
N VAL A 109 7.63 11.04 -5.43
CA VAL A 109 8.87 10.52 -5.96
C VAL A 109 9.31 9.35 -5.07
N VAL A 110 9.32 8.16 -5.62
CA VAL A 110 9.67 6.92 -4.91
C VAL A 110 11.02 6.45 -5.38
N ASN A 111 11.98 6.32 -4.46
CA ASN A 111 13.29 5.79 -4.78
C ASN A 111 13.25 4.25 -4.90
N ILE A 112 13.71 3.72 -6.03
CA ILE A 112 13.69 2.29 -6.33
C ILE A 112 14.65 1.52 -5.42
N ASN A 113 15.78 2.13 -5.08
CA ASN A 113 16.87 1.50 -4.33
C ASN A 113 16.59 1.48 -2.83
N THR A 114 16.09 2.58 -2.27
CA THR A 114 15.87 2.78 -0.83
C THR A 114 14.42 2.63 -0.38
N LYS A 115 13.45 2.68 -1.31
CA LYS A 115 12.01 2.69 -1.03
C LYS A 115 11.52 3.95 -0.28
N GLU A 116 12.37 4.97 -0.19
CA GLU A 116 11.99 6.26 0.38
C GLU A 116 11.03 7.01 -0.54
N VAL A 117 10.18 7.85 0.06
CA VAL A 117 9.15 8.63 -0.64
C VAL A 117 9.29 10.09 -0.25
N GLU A 118 9.31 10.95 -1.27
CA GLU A 118 9.26 12.40 -1.11
C GLU A 118 8.16 13.00 -2.00
N ILE A 119 7.79 14.25 -1.76
CA ILE A 119 6.92 15.01 -2.66
C ILE A 119 7.78 16.08 -3.33
N ASN A 120 7.82 16.04 -4.66
CA ASN A 120 8.46 17.07 -5.45
C ASN A 120 7.42 18.06 -5.99
N TRP A 121 7.44 19.28 -5.46
CA TRP A 121 6.59 20.38 -5.91
C TRP A 121 7.25 21.09 -7.10
N ARG A 122 6.98 20.60 -8.31
CA ARG A 122 7.42 21.26 -9.55
C ARG A 122 6.58 22.51 -9.79
N CYS A 123 6.96 23.60 -9.14
CA CYS A 123 6.30 24.89 -9.24
C CYS A 123 6.89 25.73 -10.38
N THR A 124 6.03 26.50 -11.03
CA THR A 124 6.43 27.53 -11.99
C THR A 124 6.26 28.88 -11.32
N GLU A 125 7.22 29.79 -11.53
CA GLU A 125 7.00 31.19 -11.21
C GLU A 125 5.99 31.75 -12.20
N ALA A 126 4.71 31.72 -11.82
CA ALA A 126 3.75 32.61 -12.46
C ALA A 126 4.18 34.03 -12.11
N ILE A 127 4.79 34.74 -13.08
CA ILE A 127 5.00 36.19 -12.97
C ILE A 127 3.62 36.77 -12.70
N ILE A 128 3.36 37.16 -11.45
CA ILE A 128 2.12 37.83 -11.13
C ILE A 128 2.27 39.24 -11.68
N ARG A 129 1.87 39.44 -12.94
CA ARG A 129 1.70 40.77 -13.51
C ARG A 129 0.41 41.35 -12.93
N TRP A 130 0.47 41.82 -11.69
CA TRP A 130 -0.55 42.72 -11.17
C TRP A 130 -0.53 44.02 -12.00
N PRO A 131 -1.69 44.55 -12.41
CA PRO A 131 -1.80 45.82 -13.14
C PRO A 131 -1.35 47.02 -12.31
#